data_AF-A0A9E3K8T5-F1
#
_entry.id   AF-A0A9E3K8T5-F1
#
_cell.length_a   1.000
_cell.length_b   1.000
_cell.length_c   1.000
_cell.angle_alpha   90.00
_cell.angle_beta   90.00
_cell.angle_gamma   90.00
#
_symmetry.space_group_name_H-M   'P 1'
#
loop_
_entity.id
_entity.type
_entity.pdbx_description
1 polymer ?
#
loop_
_entity_poly.entity_id
_entity_poly.type
_entity_poly.pdbx_seq_one_letter_code
_entity_poly.pdbx_strand_id
1 'polypeptide(L)'
;MSRLYGLALASVAQAAFLLPACAQAQVAPSPADSTQPGPQAATEPTDPGNDIVVTANRQGAQSLIAVPLAIQAFSGEQLETRGIRDTTDLVGAIPGASSGEQVGSVIKTFTLRGVGAAGGVGDSPIGYYIDGVPFAIPNLPLAPPLRFVDIDRVEVLRGPQGTLYGQGSAGGTIIYHTRDPNLEKIEFRGEASIGKMDDASDVNYGASGALSLPIVKGKLAVRISGGYDMRAGYVDVYSATPSTGPRVAKDANDITNRDIRAVVLWRPSDALTVRAQVAHWEPRQDYTQSLRVLDPPQIWNTGGVKGYESGNFDLYSLTAEYDAGFAVLSNSSSILDGKFGYL
;
A
#
# COMPACT_ATOMS: atom_id res chain seq x y z
N MET A 1 -17.21 19.34 -9.47
CA MET A 1 -17.35 17.91 -9.82
C MET A 1 -16.49 17.62 -11.04
N SER A 2 -15.25 17.19 -10.85
CA SER A 2 -14.33 16.78 -11.92
C SER A 2 -14.48 15.29 -12.18
N ARG A 3 -14.47 14.88 -13.46
CA ARG A 3 -14.33 13.47 -13.88
C ARG A 3 -13.01 13.39 -14.63
N LEU A 4 -12.10 12.50 -14.21
CA LEU A 4 -10.78 12.33 -14.83
C LEU A 4 -10.51 10.84 -15.00
N TYR A 5 -10.19 10.42 -16.22
CA TYR A 5 -9.85 9.05 -16.57
C TYR A 5 -8.33 8.92 -16.70
N GLY A 6 -7.73 8.02 -15.91
CA GLY A 6 -6.30 7.67 -16.02
C GLY A 6 -6.13 6.28 -16.62
N LEU A 7 -5.50 6.19 -17.79
CA LEU A 7 -5.07 4.94 -18.42
C LEU A 7 -3.54 4.87 -18.35
N ALA A 8 -2.99 3.87 -17.66
CA ALA A 8 -1.55 3.65 -17.60
C ALA A 8 -1.21 2.26 -18.17
N LEU A 9 -0.38 2.24 -19.20
CA LEU A 9 0.22 1.04 -19.80
C LEU A 9 1.72 1.08 -19.50
N ALA A 10 2.21 0.12 -18.71
CA ALA A 10 3.64 -0.03 -18.44
C ALA A 10 4.12 -1.39 -18.96
N SER A 11 4.86 -1.38 -20.06
CA SER A 11 5.57 -2.55 -20.60
C SER A 11 7.06 -2.35 -20.42
N VAL A 12 7.72 -3.23 -19.64
CA VAL A 12 9.18 -3.29 -19.54
C VAL A 12 9.63 -4.68 -19.94
N ALA A 13 10.33 -4.78 -21.07
CA ALA A 13 11.07 -5.97 -21.46
C ALA A 13 12.56 -5.63 -21.41
N GLN A 14 13.32 -6.30 -20.54
CA GLN A 14 14.78 -6.27 -20.57
C GLN A 14 15.30 -7.68 -20.84
N ALA A 15 15.92 -7.85 -22.01
CA ALA A 15 16.73 -9.02 -22.33
C ALA A 15 18.19 -8.56 -22.45
N ALA A 16 19.05 -9.03 -21.54
CA ALA A 16 20.49 -8.83 -21.62
C ALA A 16 21.15 -10.19 -21.86
N PHE A 17 21.66 -10.41 -23.08
CA PHE A 17 22.53 -11.55 -23.39
C PHE A 17 23.98 -11.15 -23.10
N LEU A 18 24.64 -11.90 -22.20
CA LEU A 18 26.09 -11.86 -22.01
C LEU A 18 26.69 -13.17 -22.53
N LEU A 19 27.63 -13.05 -23.47
CA LEU A 19 28.46 -14.16 -23.97
C LEU A 19 29.60 -14.45 -22.98
N PRO A 20 29.99 -15.72 -22.75
CA PRO A 20 31.15 -16.05 -21.93
C PRO A 20 32.44 -15.94 -22.74
N ALA A 21 33.41 -15.17 -22.23
CA ALA A 21 34.80 -15.19 -22.70
C ALA A 21 35.59 -16.24 -21.90
N CYS A 22 36.11 -17.27 -22.56
CA CYS A 22 37.02 -18.25 -21.97
C CYS A 22 38.39 -17.58 -21.71
N ALA A 23 38.84 -17.58 -20.46
CA ALA A 23 40.22 -17.24 -20.10
C ALA A 23 40.98 -18.52 -19.73
N GLN A 24 42.11 -18.75 -20.41
CA GLN A 24 42.99 -19.90 -20.22
C GLN A 24 43.76 -19.84 -18.89
N ALA A 25 43.94 -21.01 -18.29
CA ALA A 25 44.75 -21.24 -17.10
C ALA A 25 46.26 -21.12 -17.39
N GLN A 26 47.00 -20.48 -16.48
CA GLN A 26 48.45 -20.58 -16.38
C GLN A 26 48.85 -21.08 -14.98
N VAL A 27 49.73 -22.07 -14.95
CA VAL A 27 50.20 -22.80 -13.77
C VAL A 27 51.47 -22.13 -13.19
N ALA A 28 51.37 -21.79 -11.89
CA ALA A 28 52.33 -21.72 -10.75
C ALA A 28 53.87 -21.55 -10.97
N PRO A 29 54.60 -20.99 -9.98
CA PRO A 29 54.98 -21.75 -8.77
C PRO A 29 54.90 -21.01 -7.40
N SER A 30 54.72 -21.81 -6.34
CA SER A 30 54.81 -21.50 -4.88
C SER A 30 56.29 -21.45 -4.43
N PRO A 31 56.72 -20.91 -3.25
CA PRO A 31 56.23 -21.26 -1.90
C PRO A 31 56.23 -20.18 -0.78
N ALA A 32 55.45 -20.42 0.29
CA ALA A 32 55.82 -20.39 1.72
C ALA A 32 54.75 -19.81 2.68
N ASP A 33 54.34 -20.68 3.62
CA ASP A 33 53.78 -20.49 4.98
C ASP A 33 52.83 -19.32 5.33
N SER A 34 51.56 -19.67 5.56
CA SER A 34 50.84 -19.27 6.78
C SER A 34 49.60 -20.16 7.04
N THR A 35 49.71 -20.93 8.11
CA THR A 35 48.70 -21.42 9.07
C THR A 35 47.21 -21.42 8.65
N GLN A 36 46.64 -22.61 8.41
CA GLN A 36 45.20 -22.85 8.30
C GLN A 36 44.48 -22.80 9.66
N PRO A 37 43.30 -22.16 9.78
CA PRO A 37 42.25 -22.57 10.71
C PRO A 37 41.36 -23.64 10.05
N GLY A 38 41.03 -24.69 10.81
CA GLY A 38 40.27 -25.86 10.36
C GLY A 38 38.80 -25.58 9.98
N PRO A 39 38.11 -26.58 9.38
CA PRO A 39 36.77 -26.42 8.84
C PRO A 39 35.75 -26.10 9.94
N GLN A 40 35.13 -24.93 9.82
CA GLN A 40 34.00 -24.50 10.64
C GLN A 40 32.82 -25.43 10.34
N ALA A 41 32.33 -26.08 11.40
CA ALA A 41 31.12 -26.89 11.35
C ALA A 41 29.97 -26.05 10.77
N ALA A 42 29.34 -26.59 9.72
CA ALA A 42 28.14 -26.05 9.12
C ALA A 42 27.09 -25.90 10.21
N THR A 43 26.78 -24.65 10.56
CA THR A 43 25.60 -24.31 11.36
C THR A 43 24.39 -24.74 10.55
N GLU A 44 23.58 -25.62 11.14
CA GLU A 44 22.29 -26.02 10.59
C GLU A 44 21.46 -24.78 10.23
N PRO A 45 20.67 -24.82 9.13
CA PRO A 45 19.85 -23.69 8.73
C PRO A 45 18.82 -23.40 9.82
N THR A 46 18.93 -22.20 10.39
CA THR A 46 17.91 -21.55 11.19
C THR A 46 16.56 -21.61 10.48
N ASP A 47 15.56 -22.07 11.23
CA ASP A 47 14.11 -21.95 11.02
C ASP A 47 13.64 -21.15 9.77
N PRO A 48 12.96 -21.78 8.79
CA PRO A 48 12.37 -21.11 7.61
C PRO A 48 11.22 -20.13 7.91
N GLY A 49 10.86 -19.90 9.17
CA GLY A 49 9.68 -19.11 9.56
C GLY A 49 9.79 -17.58 9.44
N ASN A 50 10.93 -17.01 9.03
CA ASN A 50 11.15 -15.56 9.14
C ASN A 50 11.79 -14.88 7.92
N ASP A 51 11.89 -15.59 6.78
CA ASP A 51 12.40 -14.99 5.55
C ASP A 51 11.31 -14.13 4.91
N ILE A 52 11.42 -12.81 5.09
CA ILE A 52 10.50 -11.86 4.47
C ILE A 52 10.81 -11.82 2.98
N VAL A 53 9.86 -12.28 2.17
CA VAL A 53 9.98 -12.24 0.70
C VAL A 53 9.46 -10.91 0.17
N VAL A 54 10.23 -10.28 -0.70
CA VAL A 54 9.89 -9.02 -1.36
C VAL A 54 9.98 -9.13 -2.87
N THR A 55 9.22 -8.26 -3.55
CA THR A 55 9.22 -8.16 -5.02
C THR A 55 9.56 -6.75 -5.53
N ALA A 56 9.89 -5.84 -4.61
CA ALA A 56 10.20 -4.44 -4.83
C ALA A 56 11.27 -4.13 -5.89
N ASN A 57 12.16 -5.07 -6.24
CA ASN A 57 13.18 -4.85 -7.27
C ASN A 57 12.74 -5.28 -8.68
N ARG A 58 11.49 -5.75 -8.84
CA ARG A 58 10.95 -6.31 -10.09
C ARG A 58 11.75 -7.49 -10.67
N GLN A 59 12.49 -8.22 -9.83
CA GLN A 59 13.23 -9.43 -10.23
C GLN A 59 12.55 -10.73 -9.74
N GLY A 60 11.28 -10.63 -9.32
CA GLY A 60 10.56 -11.72 -8.68
C GLY A 60 10.74 -11.77 -7.16
N ALA A 61 10.20 -12.82 -6.54
CA ALA A 61 10.24 -13.03 -5.10
C ALA A 61 11.67 -13.35 -4.62
N GLN A 62 12.21 -12.52 -3.74
CA GLN A 62 13.55 -12.70 -3.14
C GLN A 62 13.50 -12.40 -1.63
N SER A 63 14.38 -13.01 -0.84
CA SER A 63 14.54 -12.64 0.58
C SER A 63 14.96 -11.18 0.70
N LEU A 64 14.35 -10.45 1.65
CA LEU A 64 14.65 -9.05 1.95
C LEU A 64 16.15 -8.81 2.17
N ILE A 65 16.86 -9.77 2.77
CA ILE A 65 18.30 -9.69 3.06
C ILE A 65 19.13 -9.64 1.77
N ALA A 66 18.64 -10.28 0.69
CA ALA A 66 19.35 -10.38 -0.57
C ALA A 66 19.17 -9.14 -1.47
N VAL A 67 18.22 -8.24 -1.15
CA VAL A 67 17.92 -7.10 -2.02
C VAL A 67 18.82 -5.89 -1.68
N PRO A 68 19.62 -5.38 -2.62
CA PRO A 68 20.55 -4.27 -2.38
C PRO A 68 19.85 -2.89 -2.43
N LEU A 69 18.65 -2.79 -1.83
CA LEU A 69 17.85 -1.56 -1.77
C LEU A 69 17.40 -1.32 -0.33
N ALA A 70 17.20 -0.05 0.03
CA ALA A 70 16.67 0.32 1.34
C ALA A 70 15.17 0.03 1.44
N ILE A 71 14.81 -1.25 1.59
CA ILE A 71 13.45 -1.76 1.64
C ILE A 71 13.07 -2.07 3.09
N GLN A 72 11.84 -1.77 3.45
CA GLN A 72 11.17 -2.35 4.61
C GLN A 72 9.93 -3.08 4.12
N ALA A 73 9.62 -4.22 4.73
CA ALA A 73 8.44 -4.99 4.40
C ALA A 73 7.72 -5.35 5.69
N PHE A 74 6.40 -5.21 5.67
CA PHE A 74 5.51 -5.50 6.78
C PHE A 74 4.54 -6.57 6.33
N SER A 75 4.59 -7.77 6.92
CA SER A 75 3.62 -8.81 6.62
C SER A 75 2.22 -8.42 7.13
N GLY A 76 1.17 -8.99 6.55
CA GLY A 76 -0.20 -8.78 7.01
C GLY A 76 -0.38 -9.07 8.49
N GLU A 77 0.25 -10.14 8.99
CA GLU A 77 0.23 -10.48 10.42
C GLU A 77 0.94 -9.42 11.29
N GLN A 78 2.05 -8.85 10.83
CA GLN A 78 2.73 -7.76 11.53
C GLN A 78 1.89 -6.49 11.54
N LEU A 79 1.22 -6.17 10.44
CA LEU A 79 0.31 -5.01 10.35
C LEU A 79 -0.84 -5.17 11.35
N GLU A 80 -1.46 -6.35 11.38
CA GLU A 80 -2.56 -6.69 12.29
C GLU A 80 -2.11 -6.64 13.75
N THR A 81 -1.01 -7.31 14.11
CA THR A 81 -0.51 -7.38 15.50
C THR A 81 -0.09 -6.02 16.04
N ARG A 82 0.39 -5.12 15.17
CA ARG A 82 0.79 -3.75 15.54
C ARG A 82 -0.37 -2.76 15.47
N GLY A 83 -1.55 -3.17 15.02
CA GLY A 83 -2.69 -2.30 14.84
C GLY A 83 -2.49 -1.24 13.74
N ILE A 84 -1.64 -1.52 12.75
CA ILE A 84 -1.40 -0.65 11.59
C ILE A 84 -2.52 -0.90 10.58
N ARG A 85 -3.47 0.03 10.47
CA ARG A 85 -4.73 -0.18 9.71
C ARG A 85 -4.74 0.50 8.35
N ASP A 86 -3.91 1.51 8.14
CA ASP A 86 -3.78 2.20 6.87
C ASP A 86 -2.36 2.75 6.67
N THR A 87 -2.15 3.45 5.55
CA THR A 87 -0.86 4.06 5.23
C THR A 87 -0.45 5.14 6.23
N THR A 88 -1.40 5.83 6.88
CA THR A 88 -1.10 6.85 7.90
C THR A 88 -0.45 6.21 9.11
N ASP A 89 -0.99 5.08 9.59
CA ASP A 89 -0.38 4.31 10.68
C ASP A 89 0.99 3.75 10.26
N LEU A 90 1.09 3.25 9.01
CA LEU A 90 2.30 2.64 8.47
C LEU A 90 3.48 3.61 8.45
N VAL A 91 3.28 4.84 7.97
CA VAL A 91 4.37 5.83 7.90
C VAL A 91 4.87 6.22 9.29
N GLY A 92 4.01 6.17 10.31
CA GLY A 92 4.43 6.40 11.71
C GLY A 92 5.39 5.32 12.23
N ALA A 93 5.33 4.10 11.68
CA ALA A 93 6.22 3.00 12.04
C ALA A 93 7.55 3.00 11.25
N ILE A 94 7.72 3.91 10.28
CA ILE A 94 8.85 3.91 9.35
C ILE A 94 9.86 5.01 9.72
N PRO A 95 11.12 4.66 10.03
CA PRO A 95 12.15 5.66 10.30
C PRO A 95 12.42 6.56 9.08
N GLY A 96 12.32 7.86 9.31
CA GLY A 96 12.50 8.88 8.27
C GLY A 96 11.30 9.05 7.34
N ALA A 97 10.14 8.49 7.70
CA ALA A 97 8.86 8.81 7.07
C ALA A 97 8.04 9.74 7.96
N SER A 98 7.14 10.51 7.35
CA SER A 98 6.15 11.31 8.07
C SER A 98 4.91 11.51 7.20
N SER A 99 3.77 11.75 7.86
CA SER A 99 2.61 12.36 7.20
C SER A 99 2.90 13.82 6.91
N GLY A 100 2.47 14.28 5.74
CA GLY A 100 2.49 15.67 5.34
C GLY A 100 1.14 16.31 5.59
N GLU A 101 0.67 17.07 4.60
CA GLU A 101 -0.63 17.72 4.63
C GLU A 101 -1.74 16.67 4.52
N GLN A 102 -2.74 16.84 5.39
CA GLN A 102 -3.94 16.02 5.39
C GLN A 102 -5.16 16.94 5.31
N VAL A 103 -5.80 16.96 4.15
CA VAL A 103 -7.10 17.60 3.98
C VAL A 103 -8.13 16.48 4.08
N GLY A 104 -8.67 16.29 5.28
CA GLY A 104 -9.64 15.24 5.56
C GLY A 104 -9.10 13.79 5.51
N SER A 105 -9.93 12.85 5.06
CA SER A 105 -9.62 11.41 5.01
C SER A 105 -9.18 10.93 3.62
N VAL A 106 -9.36 11.72 2.56
CA VAL A 106 -8.97 11.37 1.19
C VAL A 106 -7.61 11.97 0.89
N ILE A 107 -7.45 13.30 0.90
CA ILE A 107 -6.16 13.93 0.58
C ILE A 107 -5.17 13.75 1.74
N LYS A 108 -4.32 12.73 1.64
CA LYS A 108 -3.21 12.45 2.55
C LYS A 108 -1.89 12.44 1.78
N THR A 109 -0.97 13.35 2.11
CA THR A 109 0.39 13.31 1.57
C THR A 109 1.36 12.64 2.53
N PHE A 110 2.36 11.95 1.98
CA PHE A 110 3.40 11.29 2.75
C PHE A 110 4.78 11.77 2.30
N THR A 111 5.72 11.75 3.23
CA THR A 111 7.11 12.15 3.03
C THR A 111 8.00 10.96 3.37
N LEU A 112 8.94 10.62 2.50
CA LEU A 112 9.98 9.62 2.75
C LEU A 112 11.35 10.28 2.60
N ARG A 113 12.20 10.15 3.64
CA ARG A 113 13.54 10.77 3.71
C ARG A 113 13.53 12.29 3.42
N GLY A 114 12.50 12.99 3.90
CA GLY A 114 12.35 14.43 3.72
C GLY A 114 11.84 14.86 2.35
N VAL A 115 11.50 13.92 1.46
CA VAL A 115 10.93 14.21 0.14
C VAL A 115 9.45 13.83 0.16
N GLY A 116 8.58 14.82 -0.03
CA GLY A 116 7.12 14.70 0.06
C GLY A 116 6.43 15.83 -0.71
N ALA A 117 5.13 15.67 -0.99
CA ALA A 117 4.35 16.73 -1.62
C ALA A 117 3.96 17.80 -0.59
N ALA A 118 3.98 19.07 -1.01
CA ALA A 118 3.54 20.21 -0.22
C ALA A 118 2.32 20.87 -0.88
N GLY A 119 1.28 21.20 -0.12
CA GLY A 119 0.17 22.02 -0.60
C GLY A 119 -0.99 21.27 -1.24
N GLY A 120 -1.09 19.94 -1.10
CA GLY A 120 -2.20 19.13 -1.66
C GLY A 120 -2.37 19.17 -3.19
N VAL A 121 -1.45 19.81 -3.92
CA VAL A 121 -1.49 20.06 -5.36
C VAL A 121 -0.17 19.61 -6.00
N GLY A 122 -0.25 19.11 -7.22
CA GLY A 122 0.91 18.59 -7.96
C GLY A 122 1.05 17.07 -7.81
N ASP A 123 2.02 16.49 -8.51
CA ASP A 123 2.24 15.05 -8.44
C ASP A 123 2.87 14.65 -7.09
N SER A 124 2.48 13.48 -6.57
CA SER A 124 3.14 12.88 -5.42
C SER A 124 4.58 12.52 -5.78
N PRO A 125 5.60 12.88 -4.97
CA PRO A 125 6.95 12.35 -5.11
C PRO A 125 7.13 10.98 -4.45
N ILE A 126 6.06 10.42 -3.86
CA ILE A 126 5.97 9.03 -3.40
C ILE A 126 5.10 8.22 -4.38
N GLY A 127 5.66 7.13 -4.90
CA GLY A 127 4.95 6.25 -5.82
C GLY A 127 4.10 5.27 -5.04
N TYR A 128 2.82 5.11 -5.39
CA TYR A 128 1.94 4.12 -4.77
C TYR A 128 1.59 3.04 -5.78
N TYR A 129 1.68 1.78 -5.35
CA TYR A 129 1.37 0.63 -6.18
C TYR A 129 0.48 -0.35 -5.43
N ILE A 130 -0.59 -0.83 -6.06
CA ILE A 130 -1.43 -1.91 -5.53
C ILE A 130 -1.22 -3.11 -6.46
N ASP A 131 -0.69 -4.21 -5.95
CA ASP A 131 -0.43 -5.43 -6.74
C ASP A 131 0.36 -5.17 -8.04
N GLY A 132 1.34 -4.27 -7.97
CA GLY A 132 2.19 -3.91 -9.10
C GLY A 132 1.59 -2.90 -10.09
N VAL A 133 0.32 -2.49 -9.93
CA VAL A 133 -0.28 -1.40 -10.72
C VAL A 133 -0.15 -0.05 -10.03
N PRO A 134 0.20 1.03 -10.75
CA PRO A 134 0.34 2.35 -10.16
C PRO A 134 -1.03 2.88 -9.71
N PHE A 135 -1.07 3.43 -8.51
CA PHE A 135 -2.15 4.29 -8.05
C PHE A 135 -1.64 5.73 -8.07
N ALA A 136 -1.98 6.47 -9.11
CA ALA A 136 -1.58 7.86 -9.27
C ALA A 136 -2.69 8.64 -9.98
N ILE A 137 -2.99 9.83 -9.47
CA ILE A 137 -3.90 10.78 -10.10
C ILE A 137 -3.07 12.00 -10.50
N PRO A 138 -2.95 12.32 -11.80
CA PRO A 138 -2.12 13.44 -12.24
C PRO A 138 -2.48 14.75 -11.55
N ASN A 139 -1.46 15.50 -11.14
CA ASN A 139 -1.54 16.78 -10.43
C ASN A 139 -2.17 16.73 -9.03
N LEU A 140 -2.39 15.55 -8.46
CA LEU A 140 -2.95 15.38 -7.12
C LEU A 140 -2.12 14.37 -6.32
N PRO A 141 -1.49 14.78 -5.19
CA PRO A 141 -0.58 13.92 -4.44
C PRO A 141 -1.34 13.01 -3.47
N LEU A 142 -2.18 12.13 -4.03
CA LEU A 142 -3.11 11.29 -3.29
C LEU A 142 -2.52 9.90 -3.03
N ALA A 143 -2.43 9.50 -1.76
CA ALA A 143 -2.23 8.11 -1.41
C ALA A 143 -3.53 7.29 -1.58
N PRO A 144 -3.45 6.00 -1.90
CA PRO A 144 -4.65 5.16 -1.98
C PRO A 144 -5.42 5.19 -0.65
N PRO A 145 -6.76 5.37 -0.66
CA PRO A 145 -7.59 5.24 0.54
C PRO A 145 -7.80 3.76 0.90
N LEU A 146 -6.71 3.00 0.94
CA LEU A 146 -6.68 1.57 1.15
C LEU A 146 -6.58 1.28 2.66
N ARG A 147 -7.61 0.65 3.22
CA ARG A 147 -7.50 -0.01 4.51
C ARG A 147 -6.71 -1.31 4.36
N PHE A 148 -5.91 -1.67 5.36
CA PHE A 148 -5.11 -2.89 5.37
C PHE A 148 -5.92 -4.14 5.74
N VAL A 149 -7.16 -4.18 5.26
CA VAL A 149 -8.00 -5.36 5.28
C VAL A 149 -7.49 -6.30 4.21
N ASP A 150 -7.22 -7.54 4.60
CA ASP A 150 -6.89 -8.62 3.68
C ASP A 150 -5.62 -8.38 2.83
N ILE A 151 -4.63 -7.75 3.46
CA ILE A 151 -3.31 -7.47 2.86
C ILE A 151 -2.33 -8.60 3.17
N ASP A 152 -1.60 -9.06 2.15
CA ASP A 152 -0.52 -10.04 2.31
C ASP A 152 0.69 -9.36 2.95
N ARG A 153 1.10 -8.22 2.41
CA ARG A 153 2.19 -7.39 2.94
C ARG A 153 2.20 -6.00 2.33
N VAL A 154 2.95 -5.09 2.94
CA VAL A 154 3.29 -3.78 2.36
C VAL A 154 4.81 -3.63 2.31
N GLU A 155 5.33 -3.30 1.14
CA GLU A 155 6.75 -3.04 0.90
C GLU A 155 6.98 -1.53 0.74
N VAL A 156 8.01 -0.99 1.39
CA VAL A 156 8.37 0.44 1.33
C VAL A 156 9.81 0.61 0.93
N LEU A 157 10.01 1.16 -0.25
CA LEU A 157 11.31 1.59 -0.77
C LEU A 157 11.55 3.03 -0.37
N ARG A 158 12.63 3.27 0.37
CA ARG A 158 13.03 4.63 0.76
C ARG A 158 14.07 5.18 -0.20
N GLY A 159 13.86 6.39 -0.69
CA GLY A 159 14.74 7.07 -1.65
C GLY A 159 14.33 6.84 -3.11
N PRO A 160 14.99 7.50 -4.07
CA PRO A 160 14.54 7.53 -5.46
C PRO A 160 14.41 6.14 -6.10
N GLN A 161 13.27 5.88 -6.74
CA GLN A 161 12.94 4.64 -7.46
C GLN A 161 12.40 4.88 -8.87
N GLY A 162 12.79 6.00 -9.50
CA GLY A 162 12.26 6.40 -10.82
C GLY A 162 12.55 5.40 -11.95
N THR A 163 13.60 4.57 -11.84
CA THR A 163 13.94 3.56 -12.85
C THR A 163 13.01 2.34 -12.83
N LEU A 164 12.53 1.92 -11.65
CA LEU A 164 11.67 0.75 -11.48
C LEU A 164 10.18 1.11 -11.43
N TYR A 165 9.86 2.29 -10.90
CA TYR A 165 8.49 2.71 -10.61
C TYR A 165 8.13 4.07 -11.24
N GLY A 166 8.98 4.62 -12.12
CA GLY A 166 8.61 5.75 -12.96
C GLY A 166 8.27 7.03 -12.21
N GLN A 167 7.34 7.80 -12.78
CA GLN A 167 6.92 9.11 -12.28
C GLN A 167 6.44 9.04 -10.83
N GLY A 168 6.77 10.07 -10.07
CA GLY A 168 6.32 10.21 -8.69
C GLY A 168 7.04 9.33 -7.68
N SER A 169 8.16 8.70 -8.02
CA SER A 169 8.96 7.88 -7.08
C SER A 169 10.28 8.53 -6.65
N ALA A 170 10.33 9.87 -6.55
CA ALA A 170 11.55 10.61 -6.22
C ALA A 170 11.94 10.48 -4.72
N GLY A 171 10.97 10.44 -3.82
CA GLY A 171 11.18 10.22 -2.39
C GLY A 171 11.15 8.74 -1.99
N GLY A 172 10.46 7.92 -2.78
CA GLY A 172 10.32 6.48 -2.54
C GLY A 172 9.07 5.89 -3.16
N THR A 173 8.80 4.64 -2.82
CA THR A 173 7.66 3.89 -3.33
C THR A 173 7.05 3.05 -2.21
N ILE A 174 5.73 3.01 -2.12
CA ILE A 174 4.96 2.12 -1.24
C ILE A 174 4.16 1.16 -2.13
N ILE A 175 4.32 -0.14 -1.90
CA ILE A 175 3.71 -1.21 -2.67
C ILE A 175 2.84 -2.04 -1.74
N TYR A 176 1.55 -2.05 -2.01
CA TYR A 176 0.57 -2.84 -1.29
C TYR A 176 0.36 -4.15 -2.03
N HIS A 177 0.61 -5.27 -1.37
CA HIS A 177 0.34 -6.61 -1.88
C HIS A 177 -0.90 -7.15 -1.18
N THR A 178 -1.96 -7.35 -1.95
CA THR A 178 -3.21 -7.91 -1.46
C THR A 178 -3.11 -9.44 -1.47
N ARG A 179 -3.86 -10.12 -0.60
CA ARG A 179 -3.84 -11.59 -0.59
C ARG A 179 -4.46 -12.13 -1.87
N ASP A 180 -3.75 -13.04 -2.52
CA ASP A 180 -4.28 -13.75 -3.68
C ASP A 180 -5.33 -14.80 -3.28
N PRO A 181 -6.22 -15.18 -4.21
CA PRO A 181 -7.09 -16.33 -4.04
C PRO A 181 -6.30 -17.64 -3.87
N ASN A 182 -6.70 -18.49 -2.92
CA ASN A 182 -6.15 -19.83 -2.76
C ASN A 182 -6.74 -20.77 -3.82
N LEU A 183 -5.87 -21.39 -4.63
CA LEU A 183 -6.27 -22.27 -5.72
C LEU A 183 -6.71 -23.68 -5.28
N GLU A 184 -6.46 -24.07 -4.04
CA GLU A 184 -6.68 -25.45 -3.56
C GLU A 184 -7.81 -25.57 -2.53
N LYS A 185 -7.93 -24.57 -1.65
CA LYS A 185 -8.78 -24.64 -0.46
C LYS A 185 -9.60 -23.37 -0.28
N ILE A 186 -10.79 -23.56 0.26
CA ILE A 186 -11.65 -22.45 0.70
C ILE A 186 -10.99 -21.83 1.93
N GLU A 187 -10.85 -20.50 1.93
CA GLU A 187 -10.30 -19.75 3.06
C GLU A 187 -11.27 -18.64 3.45
N PHE A 188 -11.51 -18.48 4.74
CA PHE A 188 -12.31 -17.39 5.29
C PHE A 188 -11.50 -16.65 6.35
N ARG A 189 -11.63 -15.33 6.35
CA ARG A 189 -11.08 -14.44 7.38
C ARG A 189 -12.12 -13.40 7.73
N GLY A 190 -12.22 -13.06 9.01
CA GLY A 190 -13.06 -11.98 9.50
C GLY A 190 -12.38 -11.25 10.66
N GLU A 191 -12.65 -9.96 10.76
CA GLU A 191 -12.21 -9.11 11.85
C GLU A 191 -13.36 -8.17 12.23
N ALA A 192 -13.50 -7.91 13.52
CA ALA A 192 -14.37 -6.88 14.04
C ALA A 192 -13.63 -6.07 15.10
N SER A 193 -13.89 -4.78 15.16
CA SER A 193 -13.28 -3.87 16.11
C SER A 193 -14.33 -2.98 16.75
N ILE A 194 -14.10 -2.65 18.02
CA ILE A 194 -14.82 -1.62 18.76
C ILE A 194 -13.80 -0.86 19.60
N GLY A 195 -13.95 0.45 19.69
CA GLY A 195 -13.07 1.30 20.47
C GLY A 195 -13.77 2.57 20.91
N LYS A 196 -13.20 3.26 21.88
CA LYS A 196 -13.69 4.56 22.33
C LYS A 196 -12.56 5.56 22.31
N MET A 197 -12.87 6.79 21.89
CA MET A 197 -11.99 7.93 22.01
C MET A 197 -12.45 8.77 23.20
N ASP A 198 -11.52 9.30 24.01
CA ASP A 198 -11.86 9.93 25.29
C ASP A 198 -12.80 11.14 25.11
N ASP A 199 -12.53 11.98 24.12
CA ASP A 199 -13.31 13.18 23.80
C ASP A 199 -14.49 12.93 22.85
N ALA A 200 -14.75 11.68 22.44
CA ALA A 200 -15.88 11.32 21.59
C ALA A 200 -17.03 10.73 22.42
N SER A 201 -18.26 11.17 22.18
CA SER A 201 -19.45 10.53 22.77
C SER A 201 -19.75 9.18 22.13
N ASP A 202 -19.51 9.06 20.82
CA ASP A 202 -19.77 7.85 20.04
C ASP A 202 -18.58 6.87 20.09
N VAL A 203 -18.85 5.61 19.79
CA VAL A 203 -17.82 4.56 19.71
C VAL A 203 -17.30 4.42 18.29
N ASN A 204 -16.01 4.10 18.16
CA ASN A 204 -15.42 3.57 16.94
C ASN A 204 -15.88 2.13 16.75
N TYR A 205 -16.21 1.74 15.54
CA TYR A 205 -16.45 0.33 15.23
C TYR A 205 -16.16 0.01 13.77
N GLY A 206 -15.77 -1.23 13.52
CA GLY A 206 -15.47 -1.71 12.19
C GLY A 206 -15.68 -3.20 12.08
N ALA A 207 -15.93 -3.65 10.85
CA ALA A 207 -16.00 -5.05 10.51
C ALA A 207 -15.42 -5.25 9.12
N SER A 208 -14.66 -6.32 8.94
CA SER A 208 -14.10 -6.69 7.65
C SER A 208 -14.02 -8.18 7.49
N GLY A 209 -13.92 -8.64 6.24
CA GLY A 209 -13.77 -10.04 5.97
C GLY A 209 -13.26 -10.30 4.57
N ALA A 210 -12.85 -11.54 4.37
CA ALA A 210 -12.39 -12.06 3.10
C ALA A 210 -12.80 -13.53 2.95
N LEU A 211 -13.17 -13.89 1.73
CA LEU A 211 -13.51 -15.26 1.35
C LEU A 211 -12.77 -15.60 0.05
N SER A 212 -12.03 -16.70 0.07
CA SER A 212 -11.42 -17.29 -1.12
C SER A 212 -12.07 -18.62 -1.46
N LEU A 213 -12.36 -18.79 -2.75
CA LEU A 213 -13.05 -19.94 -3.31
C LEU A 213 -12.27 -20.48 -4.52
N PRO A 214 -11.70 -21.69 -4.45
CA PRO A 214 -11.21 -22.40 -5.62
C PRO A 214 -12.40 -22.86 -6.47
N ILE A 215 -12.55 -22.29 -7.66
CA ILE A 215 -13.60 -22.64 -8.62
C ILE A 215 -13.19 -23.90 -9.40
N VAL A 216 -11.92 -23.96 -9.80
CA VAL A 216 -11.28 -25.13 -10.39
C VAL A 216 -9.96 -25.33 -9.65
N LYS A 217 -9.86 -26.42 -8.87
CA LYS A 217 -8.68 -26.69 -8.05
C LYS A 217 -7.39 -26.64 -8.86
N GLY A 218 -6.41 -25.92 -8.35
CA GLY A 218 -5.10 -25.70 -8.98
C GLY A 218 -5.09 -24.74 -10.17
N LYS A 219 -6.25 -24.28 -10.66
CA LYS A 219 -6.33 -23.50 -11.91
C LYS A 219 -7.08 -22.19 -11.80
N LEU A 220 -8.21 -22.12 -11.10
CA LEU A 220 -9.04 -20.92 -11.05
C LEU A 220 -9.58 -20.72 -9.66
N ALA A 221 -9.33 -19.55 -9.08
CA ALA A 221 -9.87 -19.16 -7.79
C ALA A 221 -10.30 -17.71 -7.80
N VAL A 222 -11.28 -17.42 -6.94
CA VAL A 222 -11.81 -16.08 -6.73
C VAL A 222 -11.63 -15.73 -5.26
N ARG A 223 -11.32 -14.46 -4.98
CA ARG A 223 -11.32 -13.91 -3.62
C ARG A 223 -12.16 -12.64 -3.60
N ILE A 224 -13.01 -12.52 -2.60
CA ILE A 224 -13.77 -11.29 -2.31
C ILE A 224 -13.38 -10.85 -0.92
N SER A 225 -13.00 -9.59 -0.75
CA SER A 225 -12.71 -8.98 0.54
C SER A 225 -13.26 -7.57 0.62
N GLY A 226 -13.42 -7.07 1.84
CA GLY A 226 -13.92 -5.73 2.06
C GLY A 226 -14.31 -5.49 3.51
N GLY A 227 -14.86 -4.32 3.76
CA GLY A 227 -15.45 -4.03 5.06
C GLY A 227 -15.94 -2.61 5.22
N TYR A 228 -16.21 -2.30 6.47
CA TYR A 228 -16.67 -1.02 6.95
C TYR A 228 -15.85 -0.62 8.17
N ASP A 229 -15.49 0.66 8.25
CA ASP A 229 -14.84 1.26 9.41
C ASP A 229 -15.50 2.61 9.69
N MET A 230 -15.82 2.86 10.95
CA MET A 230 -16.36 4.10 11.44
C MET A 230 -15.50 4.59 12.60
N ARG A 231 -15.01 5.82 12.47
CA ARG A 231 -14.23 6.52 13.49
C ARG A 231 -15.00 7.74 13.97
N ALA A 232 -15.23 7.79 15.27
CA ALA A 232 -16.09 8.77 15.91
C ALA A 232 -15.42 10.14 15.81
N GLY A 233 -16.25 11.14 15.54
CA GLY A 233 -15.81 12.52 15.65
C GLY A 233 -15.57 12.89 17.11
N TYR A 234 -14.66 13.81 17.35
CA TYR A 234 -14.26 14.24 18.70
C TYR A 234 -14.11 15.76 18.81
N VAL A 235 -14.47 16.48 17.77
CA VAL A 235 -14.17 17.91 17.65
C VAL A 235 -15.43 18.74 17.71
N ASP A 236 -15.44 19.73 18.61
CA ASP A 236 -16.54 20.68 18.72
C ASP A 236 -16.36 21.84 17.72
N VAL A 237 -17.43 22.13 16.97
CA VAL A 237 -17.46 23.21 15.97
C VAL A 237 -18.18 24.42 16.56
N TYR A 238 -17.56 25.59 16.50
CA TYR A 238 -18.13 26.86 17.00
C TYR A 238 -18.37 27.84 15.85
N SER A 239 -19.38 28.71 15.99
CA SER A 239 -19.76 29.64 14.92
C SER A 239 -18.77 30.80 14.73
N ALA A 240 -17.83 31.02 15.66
CA ALA A 240 -16.80 32.05 15.62
C ALA A 240 -15.56 31.63 16.42
N THR A 241 -14.37 32.09 16.01
CA THR A 241 -13.08 31.80 16.67
C THR A 241 -12.33 33.11 17.02
N PRO A 242 -11.69 33.22 18.21
CA PRO A 242 -11.76 32.26 19.32
C PRO A 242 -13.20 32.15 19.85
N SER A 243 -13.53 30.99 20.42
CA SER A 243 -14.86 30.45 20.78
C SER A 243 -15.74 31.38 21.61
N THR A 244 -16.21 32.44 20.95
CA THR A 244 -17.10 33.49 21.48
C THR A 244 -18.51 33.33 20.94
N GLY A 245 -18.69 32.49 19.91
CA GLY A 245 -19.97 32.13 19.34
C GLY A 245 -20.50 30.79 19.86
N PRO A 246 -21.81 30.50 19.68
CA PRO A 246 -22.39 29.22 20.07
C PRO A 246 -21.73 28.03 19.36
N ARG A 247 -21.71 26.87 20.05
CA ARG A 247 -21.35 25.59 19.44
C ARG A 247 -22.41 25.18 18.42
N VAL A 248 -21.97 24.88 17.21
CA VAL A 248 -22.78 24.51 16.02
C VAL A 248 -22.90 23.00 15.89
N ALA A 249 -21.82 22.27 16.17
CA ALA A 249 -21.81 20.80 16.19
C ALA A 249 -20.92 20.31 17.32
N LYS A 250 -21.28 19.16 17.89
CA LYS A 250 -20.50 18.47 18.92
C LYS A 250 -19.94 17.18 18.31
N ASP A 251 -18.74 16.77 18.68
CA ASP A 251 -18.13 15.51 18.25
C ASP A 251 -18.19 15.33 16.71
N ALA A 252 -17.98 16.44 16.00
CA ALA A 252 -17.85 16.46 14.55
C ALA A 252 -16.49 15.88 14.14
N ASN A 253 -16.25 15.72 12.84
CA ASN A 253 -15.04 15.15 12.23
C ASN A 253 -15.01 13.61 12.08
N ASP A 254 -16.17 12.96 12.13
CA ASP A 254 -16.24 11.52 11.95
C ASP A 254 -15.81 11.09 10.54
N ILE A 255 -15.23 9.89 10.48
CA ILE A 255 -14.74 9.27 9.25
C ILE A 255 -15.46 7.94 9.08
N THR A 256 -15.96 7.71 7.87
CA THR A 256 -16.48 6.40 7.47
C THR A 256 -15.79 5.92 6.22
N ASN A 257 -15.38 4.65 6.22
CA ASN A 257 -14.73 4.01 5.10
C ASN A 257 -15.48 2.74 4.74
N ARG A 258 -15.78 2.57 3.46
CA ARG A 258 -16.28 1.33 2.87
C ARG A 258 -15.34 0.89 1.77
N ASP A 259 -15.10 -0.41 1.71
CA ASP A 259 -14.36 -0.98 0.59
C ASP A 259 -14.84 -2.38 0.25
N ILE A 260 -14.68 -2.71 -1.03
CA ILE A 260 -14.87 -4.04 -1.56
C ILE A 260 -13.85 -4.29 -2.65
N ARG A 261 -13.33 -5.50 -2.71
CA ARG A 261 -12.36 -5.96 -3.70
C ARG A 261 -12.71 -7.38 -4.10
N ALA A 262 -12.68 -7.63 -5.40
CA ALA A 262 -12.80 -8.95 -5.99
C ALA A 262 -11.56 -9.22 -6.85
N VAL A 263 -10.95 -10.37 -6.65
CA VAL A 263 -9.76 -10.84 -7.39
C VAL A 263 -10.07 -12.19 -7.99
N VAL A 264 -9.74 -12.35 -9.27
CA VAL A 264 -9.74 -13.63 -9.97
C VAL A 264 -8.30 -13.99 -10.29
N LEU A 265 -7.88 -15.18 -9.88
CA LEU A 265 -6.58 -15.75 -10.21
C LEU A 265 -6.79 -16.99 -11.07
N TRP A 266 -6.20 -16.97 -12.26
CA TRP A 266 -6.30 -18.03 -13.25
C TRP A 266 -4.93 -18.51 -13.72
N ARG A 267 -4.66 -19.79 -13.54
CA ARG A 267 -3.48 -20.52 -14.00
C ARG A 267 -3.94 -21.59 -14.99
N PRO A 268 -4.16 -21.24 -16.27
CA PRO A 268 -4.57 -22.22 -17.29
C PRO A 268 -3.52 -23.32 -17.52
N SER A 269 -2.25 -23.00 -17.30
CA SER A 269 -1.09 -23.89 -17.36
C SER A 269 -0.05 -23.48 -16.32
N ASP A 270 1.00 -24.28 -16.15
CA ASP A 270 2.09 -23.97 -15.20
C ASP A 270 2.88 -22.72 -15.60
N ALA A 271 2.91 -22.40 -16.89
CA ALA A 271 3.66 -21.29 -17.46
C ALA A 271 2.90 -19.96 -17.50
N LEU A 272 1.58 -19.94 -17.34
CA LEU A 272 0.76 -18.73 -17.47
C LEU A 272 -0.05 -18.47 -16.21
N THR A 273 0.11 -17.28 -15.64
CA THR A 273 -0.71 -16.77 -14.55
C THR A 273 -1.40 -15.48 -14.98
N VAL A 274 -2.72 -15.42 -14.82
CA VAL A 274 -3.53 -14.25 -15.11
C VAL A 274 -4.27 -13.86 -13.83
N ARG A 275 -4.14 -12.59 -13.45
CA ARG A 275 -4.79 -12.00 -12.29
C ARG A 275 -5.62 -10.80 -12.73
N ALA A 276 -6.91 -10.83 -12.44
CA ALA A 276 -7.81 -9.71 -12.69
C ALA A 276 -8.38 -9.21 -11.37
N GLN A 277 -8.47 -7.89 -11.20
CA GLN A 277 -9.03 -7.29 -9.99
C GLN A 277 -10.02 -6.17 -10.30
N VAL A 278 -11.01 -6.06 -9.42
CA VAL A 278 -11.86 -4.88 -9.29
C VAL A 278 -11.89 -4.50 -7.83
N ALA A 279 -11.60 -3.25 -7.51
CA ALA A 279 -11.68 -2.72 -6.16
C ALA A 279 -12.40 -1.38 -6.15
N HIS A 280 -13.17 -1.15 -5.09
CA HIS A 280 -13.90 0.08 -4.84
C HIS A 280 -13.62 0.56 -3.42
N TRP A 281 -13.30 1.85 -3.28
CA TRP A 281 -13.13 2.51 -1.99
C TRP A 281 -14.01 3.76 -1.91
N GLU A 282 -14.71 3.88 -0.78
CA GLU A 282 -15.61 4.99 -0.49
C GLU A 282 -15.25 5.62 0.86
N PRO A 283 -14.15 6.40 0.94
CA PRO A 283 -13.86 7.23 2.11
C PRO A 283 -14.81 8.43 2.17
N ARG A 284 -15.27 8.73 3.39
CA ARG A 284 -16.10 9.87 3.72
C ARG A 284 -15.59 10.49 5.01
N GLN A 285 -15.59 11.80 5.04
CA GLN A 285 -15.37 12.56 6.26
C GLN A 285 -16.34 13.73 6.32
N ASP A 286 -17.05 13.84 7.44
CA ASP A 286 -17.82 15.02 7.75
C ASP A 286 -16.92 16.01 8.49
N TYR A 287 -16.98 17.31 8.20
CA TYR A 287 -16.13 18.35 8.83
C TYR A 287 -14.61 18.17 8.58
N THR A 288 -13.79 19.21 8.73
CA THR A 288 -12.33 19.13 8.44
C THR A 288 -11.51 18.52 9.59
N GLN A 289 -10.27 18.07 9.30
CA GLN A 289 -9.26 17.72 10.32
C GLN A 289 -8.36 18.92 10.71
N SER A 290 -8.57 20.12 10.15
CA SER A 290 -7.79 21.31 10.47
C SER A 290 -8.09 21.84 11.88
N LEU A 291 -7.48 21.22 12.87
CA LEU A 291 -7.58 21.60 14.27
C LEU A 291 -6.67 22.77 14.59
N ARG A 292 -7.17 23.68 15.44
CA ARG A 292 -6.31 24.61 16.18
C ARG A 292 -5.92 24.00 17.52
N VAL A 293 -4.70 24.28 17.96
CA VAL A 293 -4.14 23.89 19.26
C VAL A 293 -4.77 24.73 20.38
N LEU A 294 -6.08 24.58 20.54
CA LEU A 294 -6.88 25.12 21.63
C LEU A 294 -7.44 23.93 22.42
N ASP A 295 -7.75 24.14 23.70
CA ASP A 295 -8.35 23.13 24.57
C ASP A 295 -9.80 23.56 24.91
N PRO A 296 -10.85 22.81 24.47
CA PRO A 296 -10.80 21.64 23.60
C PRO A 296 -10.44 21.99 22.15
N PRO A 297 -10.00 21.02 21.30
CA PRO A 297 -9.67 21.25 19.89
C PRO A 297 -10.81 21.90 19.11
N GLN A 298 -10.50 22.85 18.21
CA GLN A 298 -11.50 23.67 17.50
C GLN A 298 -11.22 23.79 15.98
N ILE A 299 -12.29 23.95 15.19
CA ILE A 299 -12.29 24.12 13.72
C ILE A 299 -12.94 25.46 13.31
N TRP A 300 -12.39 26.16 12.30
CA TRP A 300 -12.99 27.39 11.71
C TRP A 300 -14.08 27.05 10.67
N ASN A 301 -14.93 28.03 10.36
CA ASN A 301 -16.07 28.01 9.42
C ASN A 301 -15.76 27.59 7.96
N THR A 302 -14.51 27.24 7.62
CA THR A 302 -14.19 26.47 6.39
C THR A 302 -14.29 24.96 6.59
N GLY A 303 -14.56 24.49 7.81
CA GLY A 303 -14.64 23.08 8.17
C GLY A 303 -15.95 22.66 8.83
N GLY A 304 -16.97 23.54 8.79
CA GLY A 304 -18.30 23.34 9.38
C GLY A 304 -19.29 22.58 8.48
N VAL A 305 -18.83 22.05 7.36
CA VAL A 305 -19.70 21.47 6.33
C VAL A 305 -19.74 19.95 6.51
N LYS A 306 -20.95 19.42 6.68
CA LYS A 306 -21.19 17.97 6.62
C LYS A 306 -20.87 17.45 5.22
N GLY A 307 -20.21 16.30 5.11
CA GLY A 307 -19.65 15.82 3.84
C GLY A 307 -18.46 16.65 3.37
N TYR A 308 -17.66 17.17 4.31
CA TYR A 308 -16.48 17.98 4.04
C TYR A 308 -15.58 17.32 3.00
N GLU A 309 -15.41 16.01 3.06
CA GLU A 309 -14.71 15.26 2.04
C GLU A 309 -15.40 13.95 1.69
N SER A 310 -15.45 13.67 0.39
CA SER A 310 -15.95 12.41 -0.13
C SER A 310 -15.07 11.93 -1.27
N GLY A 311 -14.78 10.64 -1.32
CA GLY A 311 -14.08 10.01 -2.43
C GLY A 311 -14.73 8.70 -2.87
N ASN A 312 -14.79 8.46 -4.17
CA ASN A 312 -15.20 7.19 -4.77
C ASN A 312 -14.11 6.79 -5.73
N PHE A 313 -13.43 5.69 -5.45
CA PHE A 313 -12.29 5.23 -6.23
C PHE A 313 -12.55 3.82 -6.71
N ASP A 314 -12.51 3.62 -8.02
CA ASP A 314 -12.64 2.34 -8.67
C ASP A 314 -11.31 1.99 -9.35
N LEU A 315 -10.73 0.85 -8.98
CA LEU A 315 -9.55 0.30 -9.64
C LEU A 315 -9.90 -1.00 -10.34
N TYR A 316 -9.68 -1.02 -11.64
CA TYR A 316 -9.72 -2.21 -12.48
C TYR A 316 -8.29 -2.54 -12.89
N SER A 317 -7.85 -3.78 -12.70
CA SER A 317 -6.56 -4.21 -13.26
C SER A 317 -6.57 -5.62 -13.81
N LEU A 318 -5.66 -5.84 -14.74
CA LEU A 318 -5.35 -7.13 -15.33
C LEU A 318 -3.83 -7.24 -15.42
N THR A 319 -3.29 -8.27 -14.77
CA THR A 319 -1.88 -8.65 -14.86
C THR A 319 -1.78 -10.05 -15.44
N ALA A 320 -0.88 -10.25 -16.39
CA ALA A 320 -0.58 -11.55 -16.96
C ALA A 320 0.93 -11.78 -16.95
N GLU A 321 1.34 -12.93 -16.43
CA GLU A 321 2.73 -13.37 -16.36
C GLU A 321 2.88 -14.69 -17.10
N TYR A 322 3.80 -14.72 -18.05
CA TYR A 322 4.14 -15.89 -18.84
C TYR A 322 5.61 -16.25 -18.68
N ASP A 323 5.87 -17.43 -18.13
CA ASP A 323 7.21 -18.00 -18.01
C ASP A 323 7.56 -18.76 -19.31
N ALA A 324 8.48 -18.19 -20.09
CA ALA A 324 9.00 -18.79 -21.31
C ALA A 324 10.20 -19.73 -21.04
N GLY A 325 10.57 -19.95 -19.78
CA GLY A 325 11.71 -20.75 -19.33
C GLY A 325 13.06 -20.01 -19.36
N PHE A 326 13.27 -19.13 -20.33
CA PHE A 326 14.46 -18.26 -20.40
C PHE A 326 14.18 -16.81 -19.98
N ALA A 327 12.92 -16.43 -19.86
CA ALA A 327 12.47 -15.10 -19.47
C ALA A 327 11.02 -15.16 -18.97
N VAL A 328 10.67 -14.22 -18.10
CA VAL A 328 9.28 -13.98 -17.68
C VAL A 328 8.77 -12.75 -18.40
N LEU A 329 7.70 -12.91 -19.18
CA LEU A 329 6.98 -11.82 -19.81
C LEU A 329 5.85 -11.37 -18.87
N SER A 330 5.89 -10.12 -18.43
CA SER A 330 4.84 -9.54 -17.59
C SER A 330 4.11 -8.42 -18.33
N ASN A 331 2.79 -8.48 -18.31
CA ASN A 331 1.91 -7.38 -18.69
C ASN A 331 1.11 -6.95 -17.48
N SER A 332 0.99 -5.64 -17.25
CA SER A 332 0.10 -5.09 -16.25
C SER A 332 -0.62 -3.88 -16.82
N SER A 333 -1.95 -3.93 -16.79
CA SER A 333 -2.83 -2.91 -17.31
C SER A 333 -3.84 -2.52 -16.24
N SER A 334 -4.10 -1.23 -16.09
CA SER A 334 -5.06 -0.73 -15.09
C SER A 334 -5.81 0.50 -15.53
N ILE A 335 -7.03 0.63 -14.99
CA ILE A 335 -7.86 1.84 -15.07
C ILE A 335 -8.21 2.23 -13.63
N LEU A 336 -7.92 3.49 -13.29
CA LEU A 336 -8.34 4.11 -12.04
C LEU A 336 -9.35 5.21 -12.37
N ASP A 337 -10.59 5.08 -11.90
CA ASP A 337 -11.59 6.16 -11.87
C ASP A 337 -11.71 6.68 -10.44
N GLY A 338 -11.62 7.99 -10.28
CA GLY A 338 -11.64 8.66 -8.98
C GLY A 338 -12.55 9.87 -9.02
N LYS A 339 -13.61 9.85 -8.21
CA LYS A 339 -14.51 11.00 -7.99
C LYS A 339 -14.42 11.41 -6.55
N PHE A 340 -13.75 12.52 -6.31
CA PHE A 340 -13.59 13.06 -4.98
C PHE A 340 -13.73 14.58 -5.00
N GLY A 341 -13.96 15.13 -3.82
CA GLY A 341 -14.03 16.57 -3.61
C GLY A 341 -14.01 16.89 -2.13
N TYR A 342 -13.47 18.05 -1.82
CA TYR A 342 -13.62 18.70 -0.53
C TYR A 342 -14.34 20.04 -0.71
N LEU A 343 -15.13 20.44 0.29
CA LEU A 343 -15.99 21.64 0.29
C LEU A 343 -15.47 22.73 1.23
#